data_AF-A0AA36IJU8-F1
#
_entry.id   AF-A0AA36IJU8-F1
#
_cell.length_a   1.000
_cell.length_b   1.000
_cell.length_c   1.000
_cell.angle_alpha   90.00
_cell.angle_beta   90.00
_cell.angle_gamma   90.00
#
_symmetry.space_group_name_H-M   'P 1'
#
loop_
_entity.id
_entity.type
_entity.pdbx_description
1 polymer ?
#
loop_
_entity_poly.entity_id
_entity_poly.type
_entity_poly.pdbx_seq_one_letter_code
_entity_poly.pdbx_strand_id
1 'polypeptide(L)'
;MQRTAVAEMEQRGVELDSSCYSALVEACISCRSVDHAFKIFKDMQKRGIDLTEDSCYELISACGFGDQWRRCVEVLRFLQRKVVPIASAYCSTVRACVRCKQFPLVLQLLLQMEAHSQPHYQTAQELRLELAESLPGGWKTWESCRAHDYAFRTWEQPVKP
;
A
#
# COMPACT_ATOMS: atom_id res chain seq x y z
N MET A 1 -28.93 -13.07 -1.73
CA MET A 1 -27.67 -13.36 -2.44
C MET A 1 -27.33 -12.15 -3.31
N GLN A 2 -26.33 -11.35 -2.96
CA GLN A 2 -25.87 -10.26 -3.84
C GLN A 2 -25.03 -10.88 -4.97
N ARG A 3 -25.45 -10.69 -6.22
CA ARG A 3 -24.64 -11.01 -7.40
C ARG A 3 -23.50 -9.99 -7.47
N THR A 4 -22.27 -10.45 -7.66
CA THR A 4 -21.12 -9.56 -7.88
C THR A 4 -21.16 -9.02 -9.31
N ALA A 5 -20.70 -7.79 -9.53
CA ALA A 5 -20.71 -7.16 -10.87
C ALA A 5 -19.98 -8.03 -11.92
N VAL A 6 -18.91 -8.71 -11.50
CA VAL A 6 -18.18 -9.72 -12.29
C VAL A 6 -19.10 -10.84 -12.79
N ALA A 7 -19.89 -11.44 -11.90
CA ALA A 7 -20.80 -12.54 -12.27
C ALA A 7 -21.93 -12.08 -13.20
N GLU A 8 -22.36 -10.83 -13.09
CA GLU A 8 -23.34 -10.25 -14.02
C GLU A 8 -22.74 -9.99 -15.40
N MET A 9 -21.49 -9.52 -15.48
CA MET A 9 -20.78 -9.32 -16.75
C MET A 9 -20.51 -10.66 -17.46
N GLU A 10 -20.10 -11.69 -16.73
CA GLU A 10 -19.93 -13.05 -17.26
C GLU A 10 -21.25 -13.62 -17.77
N GLN A 11 -22.36 -13.44 -17.03
CA GLN A 11 -23.68 -13.89 -17.46
C GLN A 11 -24.15 -13.19 -18.74
N ARG A 12 -23.70 -11.95 -18.96
CA ARG A 12 -23.97 -11.18 -20.18
C ARG A 12 -22.99 -11.49 -21.33
N GLY A 13 -22.08 -12.43 -21.14
CA GLY A 13 -21.10 -12.83 -22.15
C GLY A 13 -19.99 -11.82 -22.41
N VAL A 14 -19.73 -10.91 -21.45
CA VAL A 14 -18.62 -9.96 -21.56
C VAL A 14 -17.32 -10.68 -21.19
N GLU A 15 -16.37 -10.74 -22.13
CA GLU A 15 -15.01 -11.17 -21.81
C GLU A 15 -14.35 -10.12 -20.92
N LEU A 16 -14.05 -10.52 -19.69
CA LEU A 16 -13.42 -9.65 -18.71
C LEU A 16 -11.92 -9.53 -19.00
N ASP A 17 -11.52 -8.39 -19.56
CA ASP A 17 -10.13 -8.01 -19.76
C ASP A 17 -9.63 -7.07 -18.64
N SER A 18 -8.36 -6.66 -18.73
CA SER A 18 -7.74 -5.73 -17.77
C SER A 18 -8.55 -4.42 -17.63
N SER A 19 -9.10 -3.91 -18.73
CA SER A 19 -9.89 -2.67 -18.78
C SER A 19 -11.21 -2.81 -18.03
N CYS A 20 -11.95 -3.90 -18.25
CA CYS A 20 -13.21 -4.18 -17.55
C CYS A 20 -13.01 -4.25 -16.04
N TYR A 21 -11.96 -4.95 -15.61
CA TYR A 21 -11.66 -5.08 -14.20
C TYR A 21 -11.19 -3.77 -13.56
N SER A 22 -10.37 -2.99 -14.26
CA SER A 22 -9.91 -1.68 -13.83
C SER A 22 -11.10 -0.74 -13.58
N ALA A 23 -12.04 -0.68 -14.52
CA ALA A 23 -13.28 0.10 -14.37
C ALA A 23 -14.15 -0.37 -13.18
N LEU A 24 -14.22 -1.68 -12.93
CA LEU A 24 -14.95 -2.22 -11.77
C LEU A 24 -14.29 -1.83 -10.44
N VAL A 25 -12.95 -1.83 -10.38
CA VAL A 25 -12.18 -1.40 -9.20
C VAL A 25 -12.38 0.09 -8.95
N GLU A 26 -12.24 0.92 -9.98
CA GLU A 26 -12.46 2.37 -9.93
C GLU A 26 -13.88 2.73 -9.48
N ALA A 27 -14.89 2.02 -10.01
CA ALA A 27 -16.28 2.18 -9.57
C ALA A 27 -16.47 1.81 -8.09
N CYS A 28 -15.83 0.72 -7.63
CA CYS A 28 -15.88 0.33 -6.22
C CYS A 28 -15.20 1.37 -5.32
N ILE A 29 -14.06 1.91 -5.74
CA ILE A 29 -13.33 2.97 -5.03
C ILE A 29 -14.17 4.24 -4.94
N SER A 30 -14.82 4.64 -6.04
CA SER A 30 -15.73 5.79 -6.10
C SER A 30 -16.92 5.65 -5.13
N CYS A 31 -17.43 4.42 -4.98
CA CYS A 31 -18.46 4.08 -3.99
C CYS A 31 -17.92 3.84 -2.57
N ARG A 32 -16.63 4.14 -2.30
CA ARG A 32 -15.93 3.89 -1.03
C ARG A 32 -15.98 2.42 -0.56
N SER A 33 -16.18 1.50 -1.49
CA SER A 33 -16.35 0.07 -1.25
C SER A 33 -15.03 -0.68 -1.45
N VAL A 34 -14.04 -0.35 -0.63
CA VAL A 34 -12.67 -0.87 -0.75
C VAL A 34 -12.62 -2.40 -0.63
N ASP A 35 -13.48 -2.99 0.20
CA ASP A 35 -13.57 -4.46 0.32
C ASP A 35 -14.00 -5.14 -0.98
N HIS A 36 -14.93 -4.54 -1.73
CA HIS A 36 -15.35 -5.08 -3.01
C HIS A 36 -14.28 -4.88 -4.07
N ALA A 37 -13.61 -3.72 -4.09
CA ALA A 37 -12.45 -3.47 -4.94
C ALA A 37 -11.36 -4.54 -4.72
N PHE A 38 -11.08 -4.92 -3.46
CA PHE A 38 -10.11 -5.98 -3.15
C PHE A 38 -10.57 -7.38 -3.56
N LYS A 39 -11.86 -7.70 -3.45
CA LYS A 39 -12.39 -8.98 -3.95
C LYS A 39 -12.17 -9.09 -5.46
N ILE A 40 -12.41 -8.00 -6.20
CA ILE A 40 -12.18 -7.93 -7.64
C ILE A 40 -10.68 -8.07 -7.95
N PHE A 41 -9.81 -7.33 -7.25
CA PHE A 41 -8.36 -7.43 -7.39
C PHE A 41 -7.85 -8.87 -7.17
N LYS A 42 -8.36 -9.57 -6.15
CA LYS A 42 -8.00 -10.97 -5.89
C LYS A 42 -8.51 -11.93 -6.96
N ASP A 43 -9.69 -11.68 -7.53
CA ASP A 43 -10.23 -12.50 -8.61
C ASP A 43 -9.38 -12.37 -9.88
N MET A 44 -8.97 -11.15 -10.22
CA MET A 44 -8.04 -10.89 -11.31
C MET A 44 -6.71 -11.64 -11.14
N GLN A 45 -6.10 -11.54 -9.95
CA GLN A 45 -4.83 -12.23 -9.67
C GLN A 45 -4.95 -13.74 -9.87
N LYS A 46 -6.08 -14.35 -9.52
CA LYS A 46 -6.33 -15.79 -9.74
C LYS A 46 -6.46 -16.14 -11.21
N ARG A 47 -7.00 -15.23 -12.02
CA ARG A 47 -7.16 -15.39 -13.47
C ARG A 47 -5.90 -15.02 -14.26
N GLY A 48 -4.84 -14.55 -13.58
CA GLY A 48 -3.61 -14.07 -14.22
C GLY A 48 -3.81 -12.77 -15.00
N ILE A 49 -4.85 -12.00 -14.67
CA ILE A 49 -5.13 -10.70 -15.28
C ILE A 49 -4.58 -9.63 -14.36
N ASP A 50 -3.96 -8.64 -14.98
CA ASP A 50 -3.27 -7.57 -14.29
C ASP A 50 -4.10 -6.28 -14.29
N LEU A 51 -4.17 -5.58 -13.15
CA LEU A 51 -4.66 -4.20 -13.12
C LEU A 51 -3.69 -3.28 -13.86
N THR A 52 -4.24 -2.20 -14.40
CA THR A 52 -3.45 -1.06 -14.85
C THR A 52 -2.73 -0.39 -13.67
N GLU A 53 -1.66 0.34 -13.96
CA GLU A 53 -0.91 1.07 -12.95
C GLU A 53 -1.78 2.11 -12.23
N ASP A 54 -2.60 2.83 -12.99
CA ASP A 54 -3.52 3.86 -12.47
C ASP A 54 -4.52 3.27 -11.48
N SER A 55 -5.18 2.17 -11.84
CA SER A 55 -6.08 1.47 -10.91
C SER A 55 -5.35 0.97 -9.65
N CYS A 56 -4.08 0.56 -9.77
CA CYS A 56 -3.28 0.21 -8.58
C CYS A 56 -3.02 1.43 -7.69
N TYR A 57 -2.71 2.59 -8.27
CA TYR A 57 -2.49 3.83 -7.52
C TYR A 57 -3.74 4.26 -6.76
N GLU A 58 -4.90 4.24 -7.41
CA GLU A 58 -6.17 4.56 -6.77
C GLU A 58 -6.50 3.58 -5.64
N LEU A 59 -6.28 2.27 -5.86
CA LEU A 59 -6.54 1.25 -4.85
C LEU A 59 -5.63 1.40 -3.62
N ILE A 60 -4.35 1.74 -3.82
CA ILE A 60 -3.41 2.06 -2.75
C ILE A 60 -3.88 3.29 -1.96
N SER A 61 -4.28 4.35 -2.67
CA SER A 61 -4.78 5.60 -2.07
C SER A 61 -6.03 5.33 -1.22
N ALA A 62 -7.01 4.62 -1.77
CA ALA A 62 -8.25 4.26 -1.08
C ALA A 62 -7.99 3.41 0.18
N CYS A 63 -7.06 2.45 0.12
CA CYS A 63 -6.64 1.69 1.29
C CYS A 63 -5.90 2.54 2.32
N GLY A 64 -5.09 3.48 1.84
CA GLY A 64 -4.31 4.39 2.65
C GLY A 64 -5.20 5.25 3.53
N PHE A 65 -6.30 5.80 2.99
CA PHE A 65 -7.29 6.56 3.77
C PHE A 65 -8.03 5.71 4.81
N GLY A 66 -8.15 4.40 4.58
CA GLY A 66 -8.79 3.47 5.51
C GLY A 66 -7.84 2.82 6.51
N ASP A 67 -6.57 3.23 6.58
CA ASP A 67 -5.53 2.63 7.43
C ASP A 67 -5.32 1.12 7.20
N GLN A 68 -5.64 0.65 5.99
CA GLN A 68 -5.53 -0.75 5.62
C GLN A 68 -4.12 -1.06 5.12
N TRP A 69 -3.10 -0.84 5.96
CA TRP A 69 -1.69 -0.89 5.58
C TRP A 69 -1.27 -2.19 4.87
N ARG A 70 -1.82 -3.34 5.29
CA ARG A 70 -1.53 -4.65 4.68
C ARG A 70 -1.93 -4.67 3.21
N ARG A 71 -3.08 -4.07 2.90
CA ARG A 71 -3.65 -3.98 1.55
C ARG A 71 -2.87 -2.99 0.69
N CYS A 72 -2.47 -1.83 1.25
CA CYS A 72 -1.57 -0.90 0.55
C CYS A 72 -0.26 -1.59 0.14
N VAL A 73 0.38 -2.28 1.08
CA VAL A 73 1.66 -2.97 0.85
C VAL A 73 1.51 -4.10 -0.17
N GLU A 74 0.39 -4.82 -0.15
CA GLU A 74 0.10 -5.87 -1.10
C GLU A 74 0.05 -5.34 -2.55
N VAL A 75 -0.73 -4.28 -2.78
CA VAL A 75 -0.88 -3.67 -4.10
C VAL A 75 0.41 -2.99 -4.53
N LEU A 76 1.12 -2.31 -3.62
CA LEU A 76 2.41 -1.69 -3.91
C LEU A 76 3.44 -2.73 -4.36
N ARG A 77 3.54 -3.87 -3.67
CA ARG A 77 4.44 -4.97 -4.05
C ARG A 77 4.04 -5.62 -5.37
N PHE A 78 2.74 -5.72 -5.64
CA PHE A 78 2.26 -6.20 -6.94
C PHE A 78 2.72 -5.26 -8.07
N LEU A 79 2.60 -3.95 -7.86
CA LEU A 79 3.04 -2.95 -8.83
C LEU A 79 4.57 -2.96 -9.02
N GLN A 80 5.34 -3.08 -7.92
CA GLN A 80 6.81 -3.17 -7.93
C GLN A 80 7.37 -4.32 -8.78
N ARG A 81 6.58 -5.38 -9.04
CA ARG A 81 7.02 -6.49 -9.91
C ARG A 81 7.07 -6.11 -11.38
N LYS A 82 6.40 -5.03 -11.78
CA LYS A 82 6.24 -4.63 -13.17
C LYS A 82 6.89 -3.29 -13.45
N VAL A 83 6.73 -2.34 -12.53
CA VAL A 83 7.18 -0.96 -12.69
C VAL A 83 7.71 -0.40 -11.38
N VAL A 84 8.47 0.70 -11.48
CA VAL A 84 8.86 1.49 -10.33
C VAL A 84 7.66 2.35 -9.91
N PRO A 85 7.07 2.16 -8.71
CA PRO A 85 5.92 2.95 -8.28
C PRO A 85 6.27 4.43 -8.11
N ILE A 86 5.30 5.30 -8.40
CA ILE A 86 5.44 6.75 -8.15
C ILE A 86 5.49 7.09 -6.65
N ALA A 87 5.96 8.29 -6.34
CA ALA A 87 6.10 8.80 -4.96
C ALA A 87 4.80 8.69 -4.16
N SER A 88 3.67 9.06 -4.77
CA SER A 88 2.34 9.07 -4.12
C SER A 88 1.92 7.69 -3.59
N ALA A 89 2.26 6.62 -4.33
CA ALA A 89 1.97 5.25 -3.93
C ALA A 89 2.76 4.85 -2.67
N TYR A 90 4.04 5.21 -2.62
CA TYR A 90 4.87 5.04 -1.42
C TYR A 90 4.35 5.88 -0.25
N CYS A 91 4.06 7.16 -0.45
CA CYS A 91 3.52 8.05 0.60
C CYS A 91 2.28 7.47 1.24
N SER A 92 1.29 7.08 0.44
CA SER A 92 0.02 6.54 0.92
C SER A 92 0.24 5.27 1.75
N THR A 93 1.12 4.38 1.27
CA THR A 93 1.46 3.13 1.96
C THR A 93 2.23 3.37 3.25
N VAL A 94 3.25 4.24 3.21
CA VAL A 94 4.08 4.59 4.37
C VAL A 94 3.23 5.23 5.45
N ARG A 95 2.41 6.24 5.12
CA ARG A 95 1.55 6.91 6.11
C ARG A 95 0.56 5.95 6.77
N ALA A 96 -0.05 5.05 6.00
CA ALA A 96 -0.90 4.01 6.57
C ALA A 96 -0.12 3.08 7.53
N CYS A 97 1.12 2.72 7.17
CA CYS A 97 2.00 1.92 8.02
C CYS A 97 2.41 2.68 9.30
N VAL A 98 2.72 3.98 9.21
CA VAL A 98 3.06 4.85 10.35
C VAL A 98 1.90 4.91 11.34
N ARG A 99 0.68 5.22 10.86
CA ARG A 99 -0.52 5.28 11.71
C ARG A 99 -0.84 3.94 12.37
N CYS A 100 -0.54 2.84 11.70
CA CYS A 100 -0.67 1.48 12.23
C CYS A 100 0.57 0.96 13.00
N LYS A 101 1.54 1.83 13.30
CA LYS A 101 2.77 1.53 14.05
C LYS A 101 3.63 0.41 13.46
N GLN A 102 3.59 0.23 12.13
CA GLN A 102 4.39 -0.75 11.39
C GLN A 102 5.75 -0.19 11.00
N PHE A 103 6.50 0.33 11.97
CA PHE A 103 7.75 1.06 11.75
C PHE A 103 8.84 0.29 11.00
N PRO A 104 9.05 -1.02 11.24
CA PRO A 104 10.05 -1.77 10.49
C PRO A 104 9.72 -1.83 8.99
N LEU A 105 8.43 -1.92 8.65
CA LEU A 105 7.99 -1.90 7.27
C LEU A 105 8.11 -0.51 6.64
N VAL A 106 7.82 0.55 7.41
CA VAL A 106 8.06 1.93 6.96
C VAL A 106 9.53 2.13 6.56
N LEU A 107 10.46 1.68 7.38
CA LEU A 107 11.89 1.73 7.10
C LEU A 107 12.25 1.04 5.79
N GLN A 108 11.77 -0.19 5.61
CA GLN A 108 12.01 -0.96 4.39
C GLN A 108 11.49 -0.23 3.16
N LEU A 109 10.27 0.30 3.21
CA LEU A 109 9.65 1.01 2.09
C LEU A 109 10.39 2.31 1.75
N LEU A 110 10.86 3.06 2.75
CA LEU A 110 11.64 4.28 2.54
C LEU A 110 12.99 3.99 1.89
N LEU A 111 13.68 2.93 2.31
CA LEU A 111 14.94 2.51 1.68
C LEU A 111 14.74 2.06 0.22
N GLN A 112 13.65 1.32 -0.06
CA GLN A 112 13.29 0.93 -1.42
C GLN A 112 13.00 2.16 -2.30
N MET A 113 12.29 3.14 -1.75
CA MET A 113 11.97 4.39 -2.43
C MET A 113 13.23 5.19 -2.79
N GLU A 114 14.22 5.25 -1.90
CA GLU A 114 15.53 5.90 -2.15
C GLU A 114 16.39 5.14 -3.18
N ALA A 115 16.36 3.81 -3.13
CA ALA A 115 17.12 2.98 -4.07
C ALA A 115 16.62 3.11 -5.51
N HIS A 116 15.36 3.49 -5.73
CA HIS A 116 14.73 3.50 -7.05
C HIS A 116 14.79 4.85 -7.80
N SER A 117 15.41 5.92 -7.26
CA SER A 117 15.93 7.17 -7.92
C SER A 117 15.56 8.52 -7.23
N GLN A 118 16.36 9.56 -7.55
CA GLN A 118 16.40 10.96 -7.05
C GLN A 118 15.07 11.75 -6.83
N PRO A 119 14.01 11.69 -7.68
CA PRO A 119 12.79 12.48 -7.46
C PRO A 119 11.99 12.06 -6.22
N HIS A 120 12.38 10.96 -5.58
CA HIS A 120 11.78 10.45 -4.35
C HIS A 120 12.57 10.77 -3.09
N TYR A 121 13.77 11.36 -3.21
CA TYR A 121 14.63 11.62 -2.04
C TYR A 121 14.00 12.63 -1.07
N GLN A 122 13.46 13.73 -1.60
CA GLN A 122 12.78 14.75 -0.78
C GLN A 122 11.56 14.15 -0.08
N THR A 123 10.75 13.39 -0.81
CA THR A 123 9.57 12.75 -0.26
C THR A 123 9.92 11.69 0.79
N ALA A 124 11.00 10.93 0.59
CA ALA A 124 11.51 9.99 1.59
C ALA A 124 12.03 10.70 2.85
N GLN A 125 12.66 11.88 2.71
CA GLN A 125 13.06 12.71 3.85
C GLN A 125 11.86 13.27 4.61
N GLU A 126 10.85 13.80 3.92
CA GLU A 126 9.60 14.29 4.53
C GLU A 126 8.89 13.20 5.32
N LEU A 127 8.74 12.01 4.73
CA LEU A 127 8.13 10.86 5.40
C LEU A 127 8.95 10.38 6.61
N ARG A 128 10.28 10.54 6.59
CA ARG A 128 11.12 10.26 7.78
C ARG A 128 10.87 11.25 8.90
N LEU A 129 10.69 12.53 8.59
CA LEU A 129 10.36 13.55 9.58
C LEU A 129 8.98 13.26 10.20
N GLU A 130 7.98 12.98 9.36
CA GLU A 130 6.63 12.58 9.80
C GLU A 130 6.66 11.34 10.70
N LEU A 131 7.48 10.34 10.35
CA LEU A 131 7.70 9.17 11.18
C LEU A 131 8.37 9.53 12.52
N ALA A 132 9.42 10.35 12.51
CA ALA A 132 10.14 10.73 13.72
C ALA A 132 9.23 11.46 14.71
N GLU A 133 8.34 12.33 14.24
CA GLU A 133 7.34 13.00 15.07
C GLU A 133 6.31 12.03 15.67
N SER A 134 5.98 10.95 14.95
CA SER A 134 5.04 9.92 15.42
C SER A 134 5.62 8.95 16.45
N LEU A 135 6.96 8.90 16.60
CA LEU A 135 7.64 7.97 17.51
C LEU A 135 7.68 8.51 18.96
N PRO A 136 7.42 7.67 19.97
CA PRO A 136 7.68 8.04 21.35
C PRO A 136 9.18 8.28 21.56
N GLY A 137 9.56 9.51 21.92
CA GLY A 137 10.96 9.93 22.07
C GLY A 137 11.62 10.52 20.82
N GLY A 138 10.88 10.64 19.71
CA GLY A 138 11.28 11.42 18.54
C GLY A 138 12.52 10.89 17.81
N TRP A 139 13.35 11.82 17.32
CA TRP A 139 14.57 11.52 16.57
C TRP A 139 15.61 10.68 17.34
N LYS A 140 15.61 10.76 18.69
CA LYS A 140 16.53 9.95 19.52
C LYS A 140 16.20 8.46 19.45
N THR A 141 14.91 8.12 19.47
CA THR A 141 14.44 6.74 19.30
C THR A 141 14.84 6.22 17.93
N TRP A 142 14.73 7.07 16.92
CA TRP A 142 15.12 6.76 15.55
C TRP A 142 16.62 6.51 15.38
N GLU A 143 17.49 7.39 15.88
CA GLU A 143 18.94 7.23 15.83
C GLU A 143 19.40 5.96 16.55
N SER A 144 18.79 5.65 17.68
CA SER A 144 19.06 4.42 18.43
C SER A 144 18.71 3.16 17.62
N CYS A 145 17.55 3.12 16.95
CA CYS A 145 17.15 2.00 16.10
C CYS A 145 18.06 1.85 14.86
N ARG A 146 18.50 2.96 14.27
CA ARG A 146 19.39 2.97 13.11
C ARG A 146 20.81 2.51 13.45
N ALA A 147 21.36 2.95 14.57
CA ALA A 147 22.76 2.73 14.94
C ALA A 147 23.11 1.27 15.25
N HIS A 148 22.13 0.46 15.65
CA HIS A 148 22.40 -0.90 16.12
C HIS A 148 22.09 -2.01 15.11
N ASP A 149 21.78 -1.66 13.85
CA ASP A 149 21.32 -2.62 12.82
C ASP A 149 20.26 -3.61 13.39
N TYR A 150 19.43 -3.09 14.32
CA TYR A 150 18.49 -3.87 15.10
C TYR A 150 17.40 -4.33 14.14
N ALA A 151 17.60 -5.52 13.61
CA ALA A 151 16.61 -6.14 12.77
C ALA A 151 15.33 -6.33 13.59
N PHE A 152 14.32 -5.51 13.30
CA PHE A 152 12.92 -5.92 13.12
C PHE A 152 12.19 -6.63 14.29
N ARG A 153 12.80 -6.95 15.45
CA ARG A 153 12.28 -7.94 16.42
C ARG A 153 11.85 -7.44 17.80
N THR A 154 12.16 -6.22 18.24
CA THR A 154 11.88 -5.82 19.64
C THR A 154 10.61 -5.01 19.89
N TRP A 155 9.74 -4.83 18.89
CA TRP A 155 8.50 -4.07 19.05
C TRP A 155 7.30 -4.90 19.59
N GLU A 156 7.50 -6.19 19.92
CA GLU A 156 6.47 -7.05 20.51
C GLU A 156 6.43 -7.10 22.04
N GLN A 157 7.40 -6.52 22.75
CA GLN A 157 7.42 -6.59 24.21
C GLN A 157 6.97 -5.25 24.81
N PRO A 158 5.89 -5.22 25.60
CA PRO A 158 5.53 -4.02 26.35
C PRO A 158 6.68 -3.70 27.29
N VAL A 159 7.19 -2.47 27.24
CA VAL A 159 8.11 -1.94 28.24
C VAL A 159 7.37 -2.01 29.57
N LYS A 160 7.72 -3.00 30.40
CA LYS A 160 7.28 -3.03 31.79
C LYS A 160 7.91 -1.84 32.52
N PRO A 161 7.17 -1.24 33.47
CA PRO A 161 7.53 0.04 34.09
C PRO A 161 8.86 -0.01 34.84
#